data_AF-A0A7K1GVG5-F1
#
_entry.id   AF-A0A7K1GVG5-F1
#
_cell.length_a   1.000
_cell.length_b   1.000
_cell.length_c   1.000
_cell.angle_alpha   90.00
_cell.angle_beta   90.00
_cell.angle_gamma   90.00
#
_symmetry.space_group_name_H-M   'P 1'
#
loop_
_entity.id
_entity.type
_entity.pdbx_description
1 polymer ?
#
loop_
_entity_poly.entity_id
_entity_poly.type
_entity_poly.pdbx_seq_one_letter_code
_entity_poly.pdbx_strand_id
1 'polypeptide(L)'
;MPPAAPSPILRRRRLGGELRRLRESAGLTGDQVIERVGWASASKLSRLENGRSRPDPGDVRDLLDLYRVDDAVRAELLSITQEAGDMRGWLKRYPAMTQQQRGFAELEAGCAEISEYNPVLVPGLLQTTGYARMRISSAWQVDQAAGVPEADNEIETEIKARLARQSALTRETDPPRYTAVLEESALGRRAGPPEVLREQLAQLCELALLPNVTLHVLPRDAPIGQWYLPPTAFSLYRFADPHDPETLAIEGGFTDVMSTDAITINRYKVVFEWLCTAALSASDTLSWLMESSGQLSAAATPPTVAGGPATAPAQRRRASGRLTER
;
A
#
# COMPACT_ATOMS: atom_id res chain seq x y z
N MET A 1 -26.12 -3.92 -8.88
CA MET A 1 -25.70 -3.77 -7.47
C MET A 1 -24.75 -2.60 -7.41
N PRO A 2 -24.82 -1.70 -6.41
CA PRO A 2 -23.83 -0.64 -6.29
C PRO A 2 -22.44 -1.25 -6.08
N PRO A 3 -21.37 -0.62 -6.61
CA PRO A 3 -20.00 -1.09 -6.44
C PRO A 3 -19.65 -1.22 -4.96
N ALA A 4 -18.65 -2.04 -4.63
CA ALA A 4 -18.13 -2.17 -3.27
C ALA A 4 -17.94 -0.78 -2.64
N ALA A 5 -18.59 -0.53 -1.49
CA ALA A 5 -18.59 0.78 -0.87
C ALA A 5 -17.14 1.24 -0.62
N PRO A 6 -16.73 2.41 -1.16
CA PRO A 6 -15.35 2.87 -1.08
C PRO A 6 -14.93 3.09 0.37
N SER A 7 -13.64 2.81 0.66
CA SER A 7 -13.09 2.90 2.01
C SER A 7 -13.26 4.31 2.62
N PRO A 8 -13.54 4.41 3.93
CA PRO A 8 -13.58 5.69 4.64
C PRO A 8 -12.32 6.54 4.45
N ILE A 9 -11.12 5.96 4.34
CA ILE A 9 -9.89 6.74 4.12
C ILE A 9 -9.79 7.30 2.70
N LEU A 10 -10.29 6.58 1.70
CA LEU A 10 -10.41 7.12 0.34
C LEU A 10 -11.37 8.30 0.30
N ARG A 11 -12.52 8.17 0.97
CA ARG A 11 -13.47 9.27 1.11
C ARG A 11 -12.88 10.47 1.84
N ARG A 12 -12.03 10.25 2.86
CA ARG A 12 -11.26 11.33 3.50
C ARG A 12 -10.33 12.04 2.54
N ARG A 13 -9.62 11.29 1.68
CA ARG A 13 -8.70 11.86 0.70
C ARG A 13 -9.43 12.62 -0.40
N ARG A 14 -10.53 12.08 -0.93
CA ARG A 14 -11.39 12.79 -1.88
C ARG A 14 -11.90 14.09 -1.28
N LEU A 15 -12.47 14.02 -0.07
CA LEU A 15 -12.94 15.21 0.64
C LEU A 15 -11.82 16.23 0.85
N GLY A 16 -10.66 15.79 1.33
CA GLY A 16 -9.52 16.67 1.57
C GLY A 16 -9.02 17.36 0.29
N GLY A 17 -8.94 16.61 -0.81
CA GLY A 17 -8.58 17.13 -2.13
C GLY A 17 -9.56 18.18 -2.65
N GLU A 18 -10.86 17.92 -2.55
CA GLU A 18 -11.89 18.88 -2.95
C GLU A 18 -11.87 20.14 -2.05
N LEU A 19 -11.73 19.99 -0.73
CA LEU A 19 -11.61 21.12 0.18
C LEU A 19 -10.38 21.98 -0.15
N ARG A 20 -9.25 21.35 -0.45
CA ARG A 20 -8.03 22.05 -0.87
C ARG A 20 -8.23 22.79 -2.20
N ARG A 21 -8.85 22.13 -3.20
CA ARG A 21 -9.15 22.73 -4.51
C ARG A 21 -10.07 23.95 -4.35
N LEU A 22 -11.09 23.85 -3.51
CA LEU A 22 -12.00 24.96 -3.20
C LEU A 22 -11.28 26.11 -2.50
N ARG A 23 -10.40 25.82 -1.52
CA ARG A 23 -9.58 26.83 -0.86
C ARG A 23 -8.70 27.58 -1.85
N GLU A 24 -8.01 26.84 -2.73
CA GLU A 24 -7.12 27.41 -3.75
C GLU A 24 -7.91 28.22 -4.78
N SER A 25 -9.11 27.77 -5.18
CA SER A 25 -10.01 28.49 -6.08
C SER A 25 -10.56 29.79 -5.45
N ALA A 26 -10.76 29.80 -4.14
CA ALA A 26 -11.12 30.99 -3.37
C ALA A 26 -9.94 31.93 -3.13
N GLY A 27 -8.72 31.57 -3.56
CA GLY A 27 -7.51 32.36 -3.39
C GLY A 27 -7.02 32.47 -1.93
N LEU A 28 -7.38 31.52 -1.07
CA LEU A 28 -7.09 31.57 0.37
C LEU A 28 -5.87 30.73 0.75
N THR A 29 -5.03 31.28 1.62
CA THR A 29 -3.95 30.53 2.28
C THR A 29 -4.49 29.72 3.47
N GLY A 30 -3.74 28.72 3.93
CA GLY A 30 -4.13 27.94 5.11
C GLY A 30 -4.30 28.81 6.37
N ASP A 31 -3.39 29.76 6.58
CA ASP A 31 -3.43 30.69 7.73
C ASP A 31 -4.67 31.60 7.67
N GLN A 32 -4.98 32.10 6.48
CA GLN A 32 -6.17 32.89 6.20
C GLN A 32 -7.48 32.13 6.45
N VAL A 33 -7.48 30.81 6.22
CA VAL A 33 -8.64 29.96 6.52
C VAL A 33 -8.80 29.81 8.02
N ILE A 34 -7.76 29.35 8.73
CA ILE A 34 -7.87 29.09 10.17
C ILE A 34 -8.23 30.35 10.98
N GLU A 35 -7.76 31.53 10.54
CA GLU A 35 -8.14 32.81 11.15
C GLU A 35 -9.64 33.10 11.00
N ARG A 36 -10.19 32.89 9.79
CA ARG A 36 -11.60 33.18 9.49
C ARG A 36 -12.59 32.19 10.11
N VAL A 37 -12.24 30.91 10.18
CA VAL A 37 -13.07 29.89 10.84
C VAL A 37 -12.79 29.76 12.35
N GLY A 38 -11.81 30.49 12.88
CA GLY A 38 -11.48 30.48 14.31
C GLY A 38 -10.81 29.19 14.79
N TRP A 39 -10.04 28.50 13.94
CA TRP A 39 -9.34 27.28 14.32
C TRP A 39 -7.97 27.57 14.92
N ALA A 40 -7.63 26.83 15.99
CA ALA A 40 -6.39 27.04 16.73
C ALA A 40 -5.09 26.57 16.02
N SER A 41 -5.17 25.83 14.89
CA SER A 41 -3.97 25.27 14.26
C SER A 41 -4.11 24.97 12.77
N ALA A 42 -3.14 25.45 11.98
CA ALA A 42 -2.95 25.07 10.57
C ALA A 42 -2.74 23.56 10.37
N SER A 43 -2.24 22.85 11.39
CA SER A 43 -2.07 21.39 11.36
C SER A 43 -3.41 20.66 11.28
N LYS A 44 -4.49 21.23 11.83
CA LYS A 44 -5.85 20.67 11.70
C LYS A 44 -6.32 20.72 10.25
N LEU A 45 -6.22 21.91 9.63
CA LEU A 45 -6.57 22.10 8.22
C LEU A 45 -5.73 21.22 7.30
N SER A 46 -4.41 21.19 7.51
CA SER A 46 -3.50 20.34 6.73
C SER A 46 -3.86 18.86 6.85
N ARG A 47 -4.14 18.33 8.05
CA ARG A 47 -4.56 16.92 8.20
C ARG A 47 -5.90 16.63 7.53
N LEU A 48 -6.83 17.57 7.55
CA LEU A 48 -8.12 17.44 6.86
C LEU A 48 -7.94 17.44 5.34
N GLU A 49 -7.23 18.42 4.78
CA GLU A 49 -6.96 18.54 3.34
C GLU A 49 -6.14 17.37 2.79
N ASN A 50 -5.30 16.75 3.61
CA ASN A 50 -4.54 15.55 3.24
C ASN A 50 -5.27 14.23 3.58
N GLY A 51 -6.53 14.28 4.04
CA GLY A 51 -7.32 13.11 4.41
C GLY A 51 -6.74 12.26 5.55
N ARG A 52 -5.86 12.85 6.38
CA ARG A 52 -5.14 12.18 7.48
C ARG A 52 -5.92 12.15 8.80
N SER A 53 -7.02 12.88 8.90
CA SER A 53 -7.91 12.87 10.07
C SER A 53 -9.35 12.57 9.68
N ARG A 54 -10.13 12.01 10.61
CA ARG A 54 -11.58 11.89 10.47
C ARG A 54 -12.17 13.30 10.30
N PRO A 55 -12.98 13.55 9.25
CA PRO A 55 -13.59 14.84 9.05
C PRO A 55 -14.70 15.02 10.07
N ASP A 56 -14.72 16.20 10.70
CA ASP A 56 -15.84 16.62 11.52
C ASP A 56 -16.89 17.31 10.62
N PRO A 57 -18.17 16.90 10.64
CA PRO A 57 -19.19 17.50 9.80
C PRO A 57 -19.43 19.00 10.04
N GLY A 58 -19.17 19.50 11.24
CA GLY A 58 -19.23 20.93 11.57
C GLY A 58 -18.07 21.67 10.91
N ASP A 59 -16.85 21.17 11.10
CA ASP A 59 -15.65 21.73 10.47
C ASP A 59 -15.80 21.84 8.94
N VAL A 60 -16.33 20.78 8.30
CA VAL A 60 -16.54 20.80 6.84
C VAL A 60 -17.58 21.85 6.45
N ARG A 61 -18.68 21.99 7.21
CA ARG A 61 -19.69 23.04 6.94
C ARG A 61 -19.10 24.43 7.00
N ASP A 62 -18.28 24.73 8.02
CA ASP A 62 -17.64 26.03 8.19
C ASP A 62 -16.72 26.37 6.98
N LEU A 63 -15.99 25.38 6.48
CA LEU A 63 -15.16 25.55 5.29
C LEU A 63 -15.99 25.77 4.02
N LEU A 64 -17.07 25.01 3.82
CA LEU A 64 -17.96 25.18 2.67
C LEU A 64 -18.68 26.53 2.67
N ASP A 65 -19.04 27.03 3.85
CA ASP A 65 -19.58 28.39 4.03
C ASP A 65 -18.53 29.44 3.65
N LEU A 66 -17.30 29.31 4.16
CA LEU A 66 -16.21 30.22 3.86
C LEU A 66 -15.87 30.25 2.36
N TYR A 67 -15.88 29.09 1.70
CA TYR A 67 -15.55 28.97 0.27
C TYR A 67 -16.73 29.32 -0.66
N ARG A 68 -17.91 29.61 -0.10
CA ARG A 68 -19.13 30.02 -0.85
C ARG A 68 -19.51 29.02 -1.94
N VAL A 69 -19.53 27.75 -1.58
CA VAL A 69 -19.82 26.64 -2.49
C VAL A 69 -21.32 26.54 -2.78
N ASP A 70 -21.68 26.24 -4.03
CA ASP A 70 -23.07 26.01 -4.46
C ASP A 70 -23.72 24.83 -3.72
N ASP A 71 -25.05 24.88 -3.56
CA ASP A 71 -25.81 23.91 -2.76
C ASP A 71 -25.66 22.46 -3.23
N ALA A 72 -25.55 22.23 -4.55
CA ALA A 72 -25.35 20.90 -5.12
C ALA A 72 -24.02 20.28 -4.69
N VAL A 73 -22.92 21.04 -4.80
CA VAL A 73 -21.57 20.59 -4.41
C VAL A 73 -21.47 20.48 -2.88
N ARG A 74 -22.13 21.39 -2.15
CA ARG A 74 -22.24 21.30 -0.69
C ARG A 74 -22.90 20.00 -0.26
N ALA A 75 -24.03 19.64 -0.85
CA ALA A 75 -24.75 18.41 -0.51
C ALA A 75 -23.89 17.16 -0.77
N GLU A 76 -23.19 17.14 -1.90
CA GLU A 76 -22.26 16.05 -2.25
C GLU A 76 -21.12 15.91 -1.21
N LEU A 77 -20.41 16.99 -0.91
CA LEU A 77 -19.27 16.96 0.02
C LEU A 77 -19.68 16.61 1.45
N LEU A 78 -20.88 16.99 1.88
CA LEU A 78 -21.44 16.57 3.17
C LEU A 78 -21.83 15.10 3.18
N SER A 79 -22.31 14.53 2.06
CA SER A 79 -22.51 13.07 1.93
C SER A 79 -21.18 12.33 2.08
N ILE A 80 -20.15 12.76 1.33
CA ILE A 80 -18.80 12.18 1.40
C ILE A 80 -18.22 12.29 2.81
N THR A 81 -18.51 13.38 3.53
CA THR A 81 -18.08 13.57 4.93
C THR A 81 -18.67 12.51 5.86
N GLN A 82 -19.94 12.15 5.68
CA GLN A 82 -20.57 11.09 6.47
C GLN A 82 -19.94 9.72 6.18
N GLU A 83 -19.76 9.39 4.90
CA GLU A 83 -19.10 8.16 4.45
C GLU A 83 -17.65 8.05 4.97
N ALA A 84 -16.88 9.14 4.88
CA ALA A 84 -15.51 9.25 5.40
C ALA A 84 -15.41 9.09 6.94
N GLY A 85 -16.52 9.36 7.63
CA GLY A 85 -16.67 9.24 9.08
C GLY A 85 -17.02 7.84 9.57
N ASP A 86 -17.57 6.96 8.72
CA ASP A 86 -18.06 5.64 9.11
C ASP A 86 -17.00 4.55 9.00
N MET A 87 -16.08 4.54 9.97
CA MET A 87 -15.11 3.45 10.14
C MET A 87 -15.75 2.15 10.67
N ARG A 88 -16.94 2.19 11.27
CA ARG A 88 -17.46 1.06 12.06
C ARG A 88 -17.89 -0.09 11.17
N GLY A 89 -18.53 0.19 10.03
CA GLY A 89 -18.89 -0.83 9.04
C GLY A 89 -17.66 -1.52 8.45
N TRP A 90 -16.61 -0.74 8.17
CA TRP A 90 -15.36 -1.24 7.58
C TRP A 90 -14.53 -2.04 8.60
N LEU A 91 -14.32 -1.52 9.81
CA LEU A 91 -13.56 -2.21 10.88
C LEU A 91 -14.19 -3.54 11.32
N LYS A 92 -15.52 -3.68 11.27
CA LYS A 92 -16.20 -4.96 11.54
C LYS A 92 -15.80 -6.06 10.56
N ARG A 93 -15.40 -5.70 9.33
CA ARG A 93 -14.96 -6.66 8.31
C ARG A 93 -13.49 -7.04 8.46
N TYR A 94 -12.73 -6.29 9.26
CA TYR A 94 -11.27 -6.45 9.45
C TYR A 94 -10.83 -6.25 10.91
N PRO A 95 -11.33 -7.04 11.88
CA PRO A 95 -11.15 -6.77 13.31
C PRO A 95 -9.71 -6.96 13.84
N ALA A 96 -8.79 -7.49 13.02
CA ALA A 96 -7.52 -8.04 13.50
C ALA A 96 -6.30 -7.66 12.61
N MET A 97 -6.28 -6.43 12.10
CA MET A 97 -5.19 -5.93 11.23
C MET A 97 -4.27 -4.93 11.96
N THR A 98 -2.98 -4.96 11.63
CA THR A 98 -2.05 -3.86 11.96
C THR A 98 -2.49 -2.57 11.26
N GLN A 99 -2.04 -1.40 11.73
CA GLN A 99 -2.39 -0.13 11.08
C GLN A 99 -1.97 -0.10 9.60
N GLN A 100 -0.80 -0.65 9.28
CA GLN A 100 -0.31 -0.77 7.92
C GLN A 100 -1.22 -1.66 7.07
N GLN A 101 -1.53 -2.87 7.54
CA GLN A 101 -2.42 -3.78 6.80
C GLN A 101 -3.81 -3.20 6.59
N ARG A 102 -4.34 -2.44 7.55
CA ARG A 102 -5.61 -1.73 7.39
C ARG A 102 -5.53 -0.73 6.22
N GLY A 103 -4.48 0.09 6.18
CA GLY A 103 -4.30 1.07 5.11
C GLY A 103 -4.29 0.45 3.71
N PHE A 104 -3.65 -0.70 3.54
CA PHE A 104 -3.66 -1.40 2.24
C PHE A 104 -5.00 -2.10 1.95
N ALA A 105 -5.58 -2.80 2.93
CA ALA A 105 -6.91 -3.42 2.78
C ALA A 105 -7.98 -2.40 2.38
N GLU A 106 -7.87 -1.17 2.86
CA GLU A 106 -8.73 -0.05 2.51
C GLU A 106 -8.60 0.35 1.03
N LEU A 107 -7.38 0.43 0.51
CA LEU A 107 -7.14 0.75 -0.89
C LEU A 107 -7.69 -0.38 -1.78
N GLU A 108 -7.33 -1.62 -1.46
CA GLU A 108 -7.73 -2.83 -2.20
C GLU A 108 -9.25 -3.01 -2.29
N ALA A 109 -9.97 -2.76 -1.19
CA ALA A 109 -11.42 -2.96 -1.14
C ALA A 109 -12.19 -2.08 -2.13
N GLY A 110 -11.73 -0.84 -2.38
CA GLY A 110 -12.40 0.13 -3.27
C GLY A 110 -11.87 0.16 -4.70
N CYS A 111 -10.82 -0.62 -5.01
CA CYS A 111 -10.17 -0.55 -6.32
C CYS A 111 -10.94 -1.26 -7.42
N ALA A 112 -10.91 -0.66 -8.61
CA ALA A 112 -11.23 -1.30 -9.88
C ALA A 112 -9.98 -1.87 -10.55
N GLU A 113 -8.81 -1.27 -10.32
CA GLU A 113 -7.52 -1.79 -10.79
C GLU A 113 -6.43 -1.62 -9.74
N ILE A 114 -5.52 -2.59 -9.72
CA ILE A 114 -4.32 -2.60 -8.90
C ILE A 114 -3.15 -3.00 -9.80
N SER A 115 -2.14 -2.14 -9.87
CA SER A 115 -0.90 -2.41 -10.59
C SER A 115 0.25 -2.41 -9.61
N GLU A 116 1.02 -3.50 -9.54
CA GLU A 116 2.02 -3.68 -8.50
C GLU A 116 3.36 -4.15 -9.06
N TYR A 117 4.44 -3.50 -8.64
CA TYR A 117 5.79 -3.92 -8.94
C TYR A 117 6.51 -4.26 -7.64
N ASN A 118 7.11 -5.45 -7.57
CA ASN A 118 7.93 -5.82 -6.43
C ASN A 118 9.24 -6.51 -6.87
N PRO A 119 10.41 -5.87 -6.61
CA PRO A 119 11.70 -6.42 -7.01
C PRO A 119 12.24 -7.48 -6.04
N VAL A 120 11.72 -7.60 -4.81
CA VAL A 120 12.38 -8.39 -3.76
C VAL A 120 11.47 -9.45 -3.16
N LEU A 121 10.17 -9.20 -3.09
CA LEU A 121 9.21 -10.06 -2.41
C LEU A 121 7.99 -10.32 -3.29
N VAL A 122 7.33 -11.46 -3.07
CA VAL A 122 5.99 -11.67 -3.62
C VAL A 122 5.01 -10.74 -2.91
N PRO A 123 4.19 -9.94 -3.63
CA PRO A 123 3.13 -9.10 -3.06
C PRO A 123 2.20 -9.82 -2.09
N GLY A 124 1.73 -9.12 -1.06
CA GLY A 124 0.89 -9.70 0.00
C GLY A 124 -0.40 -10.37 -0.52
N LEU A 125 -0.98 -9.83 -1.60
CA LEU A 125 -2.17 -10.40 -2.25
C LEU A 125 -1.90 -11.72 -2.98
N LEU A 126 -0.64 -12.05 -3.24
CA LEU A 126 -0.21 -13.23 -3.97
C LEU A 126 0.43 -14.30 -3.06
N GLN A 127 0.63 -14.01 -1.77
CA GLN A 127 1.40 -14.86 -0.85
C GLN A 127 0.64 -16.11 -0.38
N THR A 128 1.31 -17.25 -0.23
CA THR A 128 0.76 -18.38 0.53
C THR A 128 0.79 -18.10 2.03
N THR A 129 0.06 -18.90 2.81
CA THR A 129 0.14 -18.86 4.28
C THR A 129 1.58 -19.07 4.77
N GLY A 130 2.30 -20.04 4.21
CA GLY A 130 3.68 -20.34 4.56
C GLY A 130 4.62 -19.17 4.26
N TYR A 131 4.49 -18.56 3.09
CA TYR A 131 5.31 -17.41 2.70
C TYR A 131 5.01 -16.18 3.57
N ALA A 132 3.73 -15.87 3.78
CA ALA A 132 3.29 -14.77 4.63
C ALA A 132 3.84 -14.90 6.06
N ARG A 133 3.74 -16.10 6.66
CA ARG A 133 4.31 -16.40 7.98
C ARG A 133 5.80 -16.10 8.02
N MET A 134 6.56 -16.57 7.05
CA MET A 134 8.01 -16.32 6.99
C MET A 134 8.35 -14.83 6.92
N ARG A 135 7.62 -14.04 6.12
CA ARG A 135 7.87 -12.60 6.00
C ARG A 135 7.52 -11.85 7.28
N ILE A 136 6.35 -12.12 7.84
CA ILE A 136 5.86 -11.50 9.07
C ILE A 136 6.81 -11.82 10.24
N SER A 137 7.16 -13.10 10.43
CA SER A 137 8.10 -13.49 11.49
C SER A 137 9.48 -12.87 11.31
N SER A 138 9.98 -12.75 10.07
CA SER A 138 11.28 -12.10 9.83
C SER A 138 11.27 -10.60 10.12
N ALA A 139 10.18 -9.88 9.80
CA ALA A 139 10.03 -8.47 10.14
C ALA A 139 10.00 -8.27 11.66
N TRP A 140 9.26 -9.13 12.36
CA TRP A 140 9.17 -9.10 13.83
C TRP A 140 10.51 -9.35 14.53
N GLN A 141 11.40 -10.16 13.95
CA GLN A 141 12.77 -10.32 14.46
C GLN A 141 13.60 -9.04 14.31
N VAL A 142 13.41 -8.28 13.22
CA VAL A 142 14.09 -6.99 13.04
C VAL A 142 13.60 -5.98 14.08
N ASP A 143 12.29 -5.90 14.32
CA ASP A 143 11.70 -5.02 15.32
C ASP A 143 12.26 -5.31 16.73
N GLN A 144 12.31 -6.59 17.12
CA GLN A 144 12.91 -6.99 18.39
C GLN A 144 14.40 -6.62 18.48
N ALA A 145 15.17 -6.89 17.43
CA ALA A 145 16.59 -6.53 17.39
C ALA A 145 16.82 -5.01 17.44
N ALA A 146 15.87 -4.22 16.94
CA ALA A 146 15.87 -2.77 17.01
C ALA A 146 15.33 -2.21 18.34
N GLY A 147 14.84 -3.05 19.25
CA GLY A 147 14.26 -2.65 20.54
C GLY A 147 12.89 -1.98 20.40
N VAL A 148 12.16 -2.26 19.32
CA VAL A 148 10.76 -1.84 19.16
C VAL A 148 9.92 -2.62 20.17
N PRO A 149 9.07 -1.96 20.98
CA PRO A 149 8.18 -2.66 21.90
C PRO A 149 7.32 -3.69 21.18
N GLU A 150 7.18 -4.86 21.79
CA GLU A 150 6.29 -5.90 21.26
C GLU A 150 4.88 -5.34 21.15
N ALA A 151 4.33 -5.35 19.94
CA ALA A 151 2.93 -5.00 19.73
C ALA A 151 2.05 -6.13 20.26
N ASP A 152 0.90 -5.81 20.84
CA ASP A 152 -0.09 -6.79 21.31
C ASP A 152 -0.68 -7.68 20.19
N ASN A 153 -0.24 -7.51 18.94
CA ASN A 153 -0.74 -8.27 17.80
C ASN A 153 0.07 -9.56 17.61
N GLU A 154 -0.62 -10.69 17.71
CA GLU A 154 -0.05 -12.00 17.40
C GLU A 154 0.28 -12.15 15.90
N ILE A 155 1.40 -12.80 15.58
CA ILE A 155 1.80 -13.12 14.19
C ILE A 155 0.66 -13.84 13.42
N GLU A 156 -0.06 -14.76 14.08
CA GLU A 156 -1.21 -15.46 13.49
C GLU A 156 -2.34 -14.52 13.07
N THR A 157 -2.55 -13.47 13.86
CA THR A 157 -3.56 -12.46 13.57
C THR A 157 -3.18 -11.69 12.31
N GLU A 158 -1.92 -11.31 12.17
CA GLU A 158 -1.42 -10.64 10.96
C GLU A 158 -1.49 -11.53 9.71
N ILE A 159 -1.19 -12.83 9.85
CA ILE A 159 -1.31 -13.80 8.76
C ILE A 159 -2.76 -13.92 8.32
N LYS A 160 -3.69 -14.13 9.25
CA LYS A 160 -5.13 -14.23 8.94
C LYS A 160 -5.64 -12.97 8.24
N ALA A 161 -5.23 -11.80 8.70
CA ALA A 161 -5.55 -10.55 8.07
C ALA A 161 -5.01 -10.45 6.63
N ARG A 162 -3.77 -10.88 6.39
CA ARG A 162 -3.17 -10.92 5.05
C ARG A 162 -3.94 -11.84 4.11
N LEU A 163 -4.29 -13.04 4.57
CA LEU A 163 -5.08 -14.00 3.78
C LEU A 163 -6.51 -13.49 3.53
N ALA A 164 -7.12 -12.81 4.50
CA ALA A 164 -8.44 -12.22 4.32
C ALA A 164 -8.45 -11.16 3.21
N ARG A 165 -7.35 -10.40 3.03
CA ARG A 165 -7.21 -9.43 1.93
C ARG A 165 -7.19 -10.08 0.55
N GLN A 166 -6.63 -11.28 0.43
CA GLN A 166 -6.54 -12.00 -0.85
C GLN A 166 -7.92 -12.32 -1.43
N SER A 167 -8.95 -12.42 -0.59
CA SER A 167 -10.35 -12.56 -1.04
C SER A 167 -10.82 -11.41 -1.94
N ALA A 168 -10.11 -10.26 -1.95
CA ALA A 168 -10.38 -9.18 -2.89
C ALA A 168 -10.21 -9.64 -4.35
N LEU A 169 -9.24 -10.51 -4.66
CA LEU A 169 -9.00 -10.99 -6.02
C LEU A 169 -10.04 -12.00 -6.50
N THR A 170 -10.68 -12.72 -5.56
CA THR A 170 -11.63 -13.81 -5.83
C THR A 170 -13.08 -13.48 -5.48
N ARG A 171 -13.36 -12.23 -5.09
CA ARG A 171 -14.73 -11.79 -4.76
C ARG A 171 -15.65 -11.90 -5.97
N GLU A 172 -16.88 -12.33 -5.74
CA GLU A 172 -17.88 -12.51 -6.82
C GLU A 172 -18.31 -11.19 -7.48
N THR A 173 -18.33 -10.10 -6.70
CA THR A 173 -18.79 -8.79 -7.18
C THR A 173 -17.62 -7.87 -7.44
N ASP A 174 -17.46 -7.44 -8.68
CA ASP A 174 -16.47 -6.47 -9.15
C ASP A 174 -15.04 -6.72 -8.64
N PRO A 175 -14.46 -7.93 -8.80
CA PRO A 175 -13.06 -8.14 -8.44
C PRO A 175 -12.15 -7.17 -9.21
N PRO A 176 -11.12 -6.58 -8.57
CA PRO A 176 -10.23 -5.65 -9.26
C PRO A 176 -9.45 -6.36 -10.35
N ARG A 177 -9.16 -5.64 -11.45
CA ARG A 177 -8.10 -6.07 -12.37
C ARG A 177 -6.76 -5.90 -11.65
N TYR A 178 -6.05 -6.98 -11.45
CA TYR A 178 -4.78 -7.01 -10.74
C TYR A 178 -3.67 -7.37 -11.71
N THR A 179 -2.69 -6.47 -11.87
CA THR A 179 -1.49 -6.72 -12.68
C THR A 179 -0.27 -6.62 -11.79
N ALA A 180 0.57 -7.66 -11.76
CA ALA A 180 1.81 -7.63 -11.02
C ALA A 180 3.02 -7.94 -11.89
N VAL A 181 4.08 -7.15 -11.72
CA VAL A 181 5.41 -7.43 -12.27
C VAL A 181 6.32 -7.85 -11.12
N LEU A 182 6.78 -9.10 -11.17
CA LEU A 182 7.64 -9.73 -10.18
C LEU A 182 9.02 -9.90 -10.79
N GLU A 183 10.07 -9.42 -10.13
CA GLU A 183 11.40 -9.83 -10.54
C GLU A 183 11.63 -11.31 -10.27
N GLU A 184 12.36 -11.97 -11.16
CA GLU A 184 12.85 -13.35 -10.96
C GLU A 184 13.51 -13.51 -9.57
N SER A 185 14.23 -12.48 -9.12
CA SER A 185 14.94 -12.50 -7.84
C SER A 185 14.00 -12.62 -6.63
N ALA A 186 12.77 -12.10 -6.71
CA ALA A 186 11.73 -12.22 -5.69
C ALA A 186 11.18 -13.65 -5.53
N LEU A 187 11.34 -14.47 -6.57
CA LEU A 187 10.89 -15.86 -6.66
C LEU A 187 12.01 -16.87 -6.36
N GLY A 188 13.24 -16.38 -6.14
CA GLY A 188 14.42 -17.19 -5.90
C GLY A 188 14.60 -17.69 -4.46
N ARG A 189 15.61 -18.55 -4.26
CA ARG A 189 15.90 -19.24 -2.97
C ARG A 189 16.19 -18.32 -1.78
N ARG A 190 16.47 -17.02 -1.98
CA ARG A 190 16.67 -16.06 -0.88
C ARG A 190 15.37 -15.75 -0.15
N ALA A 191 14.22 -15.96 -0.79
CA ALA A 191 12.92 -15.62 -0.24
C ALA A 191 12.44 -16.62 0.83
N GLY A 192 12.97 -17.84 0.88
CA GLY A 192 12.61 -18.82 1.90
C GLY A 192 13.06 -20.25 1.61
N PRO A 193 12.70 -21.20 2.48
CA PRO A 193 12.96 -22.62 2.28
C PRO A 193 12.31 -23.16 1.00
N PRO A 194 12.92 -24.17 0.32
CA PRO A 194 12.43 -24.68 -0.96
C PRO A 194 10.97 -25.14 -0.94
N GLU A 195 10.51 -25.71 0.16
CA GLU A 195 9.13 -26.18 0.33
C GLU A 195 8.11 -25.04 0.35
N VAL A 196 8.43 -23.94 1.04
CA VAL A 196 7.57 -22.74 1.07
C VAL A 196 7.55 -22.08 -0.29
N LEU A 197 8.71 -22.01 -0.97
CA LEU A 197 8.80 -21.40 -2.30
C LEU A 197 8.06 -22.22 -3.36
N ARG A 198 8.06 -23.55 -3.26
CA ARG A 198 7.30 -24.40 -4.18
C ARG A 198 5.80 -24.19 -4.04
N GLU A 199 5.30 -24.14 -2.80
CA GLU A 199 3.91 -23.81 -2.52
C GLU A 199 3.57 -22.41 -3.07
N GLN A 200 4.48 -21.45 -2.87
CA GLN A 200 4.32 -20.09 -3.37
C GLN A 200 4.22 -20.03 -4.90
N LEU A 201 5.11 -20.72 -5.62
CA LEU A 201 5.07 -20.77 -7.09
C LEU A 201 3.81 -21.47 -7.59
N ALA A 202 3.37 -22.55 -6.94
CA ALA A 202 2.11 -23.22 -7.27
C ALA A 202 0.92 -22.26 -7.11
N GLN A 203 0.86 -21.49 -6.03
CA GLN A 203 -0.18 -20.47 -5.86
C GLN A 203 -0.13 -19.39 -6.94
N LEU A 204 1.05 -18.95 -7.37
CA LEU A 204 1.16 -17.98 -8.47
C LEU A 204 0.61 -18.56 -9.78
N CYS A 205 0.85 -19.84 -10.06
CA CYS A 205 0.25 -20.51 -11.23
C CYS A 205 -1.29 -20.49 -11.15
N GLU A 206 -1.88 -20.84 -10.01
CA GLU A 206 -3.34 -20.82 -9.82
C GLU A 206 -3.91 -19.42 -9.98
N LEU A 207 -3.25 -18.41 -9.40
CA LEU A 207 -3.69 -17.01 -9.49
C LEU A 207 -3.58 -16.48 -10.93
N ALA A 208 -2.57 -16.90 -11.69
CA ALA A 208 -2.41 -16.52 -13.10
C ALA A 208 -3.53 -17.07 -14.01
N LEU A 209 -4.32 -18.05 -13.55
CA LEU A 209 -5.48 -18.56 -14.27
C LEU A 209 -6.76 -17.75 -14.03
N LEU A 210 -6.76 -16.82 -13.06
CA LEU A 210 -7.93 -15.97 -12.80
C LEU A 210 -8.09 -14.92 -13.92
N PRO A 211 -9.33 -14.68 -14.41
CA PRO A 211 -9.56 -13.79 -15.56
C PRO A 211 -9.25 -12.31 -15.27
N ASN A 212 -9.19 -11.92 -13.99
CA ASN A 212 -8.89 -10.56 -13.54
C ASN A 212 -7.44 -10.40 -13.06
N VAL A 213 -6.59 -11.44 -13.15
CA VAL A 213 -5.20 -11.40 -12.68
C VAL A 213 -4.25 -11.55 -13.86
N THR A 214 -3.23 -10.71 -13.93
CA THR A 214 -2.16 -10.79 -14.91
C THR A 214 -0.82 -10.72 -14.17
N LEU A 215 -0.03 -11.79 -14.30
CA LEU A 215 1.30 -11.85 -13.70
C LEU A 215 2.36 -11.77 -14.79
N HIS A 216 3.40 -10.99 -14.51
CA HIS A 216 4.57 -10.84 -15.33
C HIS A 216 5.81 -11.18 -14.50
N VAL A 217 6.66 -12.05 -15.02
CA VAL A 217 8.01 -12.23 -14.47
C VAL A 217 8.99 -11.38 -15.27
N LEU A 218 9.72 -10.52 -14.59
CA LEU A 218 10.82 -9.74 -15.16
C LEU A 218 12.12 -10.54 -15.00
N PRO A 219 12.71 -11.04 -16.11
CA PRO A 219 13.98 -11.77 -16.06
C PRO A 219 15.12 -10.90 -15.55
N ARG A 220 16.11 -11.51 -14.87
CA ARG A 220 17.26 -10.82 -14.28
C ARG A 220 17.97 -9.84 -15.23
N ASP A 221 18.16 -10.25 -16.48
CA ASP A 221 18.98 -9.54 -17.45
C ASP A 221 18.12 -8.74 -18.46
N ALA A 222 16.81 -8.59 -18.22
CA ALA A 222 15.91 -7.85 -19.09
C ALA A 222 16.11 -6.33 -18.93
N PRO A 223 16.42 -5.59 -20.01
CA PRO A 223 16.56 -4.14 -19.94
C PRO A 223 15.19 -3.47 -19.82
N ILE A 224 15.05 -2.54 -18.87
CA ILE A 224 13.83 -1.72 -18.69
C ILE A 224 14.07 -0.36 -19.34
N GLY A 225 13.29 -0.03 -20.39
CA GLY A 225 13.46 1.22 -21.13
C GLY A 225 14.90 1.41 -21.64
N GLN A 226 15.49 2.58 -21.41
CA GLN A 226 16.92 2.83 -21.64
C GLN A 226 17.74 2.63 -20.35
N TRP A 227 17.73 1.42 -19.80
CA TRP A 227 18.44 1.04 -18.57
C TRP A 227 17.96 1.75 -17.29
N TYR A 228 16.65 1.98 -17.20
CA TYR A 228 16.05 2.49 -15.97
C TYR A 228 15.94 1.38 -14.92
N LEU A 229 16.24 1.67 -13.65
CA LEU A 229 16.06 0.74 -12.54
C LEU A 229 15.14 1.37 -11.49
N PRO A 230 13.94 0.82 -11.24
CA PRO A 230 13.08 1.33 -10.19
C PRO A 230 13.70 1.04 -8.80
N PRO A 231 13.86 2.05 -7.94
CA PRO A 231 14.60 1.90 -6.68
C PRO A 231 13.82 1.15 -5.59
N THR A 232 12.49 1.09 -5.68
CA THR A 232 11.62 0.54 -4.64
C THR A 232 10.44 -0.22 -5.27
N ALA A 233 9.84 -1.12 -4.49
CA ALA A 233 8.51 -1.64 -4.79
C ALA A 233 7.48 -0.50 -4.79
N PHE A 234 6.40 -0.66 -5.56
CA PHE A 234 5.28 0.28 -5.53
C PHE A 234 3.99 -0.38 -6.01
N SER A 235 2.87 0.18 -5.55
CA SER A 235 1.53 -0.20 -5.98
C SER A 235 0.76 1.04 -6.43
N LEU A 236 0.05 0.94 -7.55
CA LEU A 236 -0.86 1.94 -8.07
C LEU A 236 -2.29 1.42 -7.91
N TYR A 237 -3.13 2.24 -7.31
CA TYR A 237 -4.52 1.92 -7.01
C TYR A 237 -5.44 2.87 -7.78
N ARG A 238 -6.28 2.30 -8.65
CA ARG A 238 -7.33 3.02 -9.38
C ARG A 238 -8.70 2.57 -8.92
N PHE A 239 -9.54 3.53 -8.55
CA PHE A 239 -10.84 3.28 -7.93
C PHE A 239 -11.97 3.18 -8.96
N ALA A 240 -13.07 2.57 -8.54
CA ALA A 240 -14.26 2.42 -9.39
C ALA A 240 -14.95 3.76 -9.68
N ASP A 241 -14.95 4.68 -8.71
CA ASP A 241 -15.42 6.05 -8.90
C ASP A 241 -14.30 6.90 -9.53
N PRO A 242 -14.49 7.48 -10.73
CA PRO A 242 -13.48 8.32 -11.37
C PRO A 242 -13.11 9.59 -10.57
N HIS A 243 -13.94 10.00 -9.61
CA HIS A 243 -13.67 11.15 -8.74
C HIS A 243 -12.84 10.78 -7.51
N ASP A 244 -12.68 9.50 -7.21
CA ASP A 244 -11.79 9.08 -6.13
C ASP A 244 -10.34 9.15 -6.63
N PRO A 245 -9.44 9.84 -5.91
CA PRO A 245 -8.09 10.10 -6.39
C PRO A 245 -7.28 8.80 -6.46
N GLU A 246 -6.70 8.51 -7.62
CA GLU A 246 -5.72 7.44 -7.75
C GLU A 246 -4.63 7.57 -6.69
N THR A 247 -4.12 6.44 -6.22
CA THR A 247 -3.17 6.41 -5.11
C THR A 247 -1.94 5.60 -5.51
N LEU A 248 -0.77 6.21 -5.37
CA LEU A 248 0.52 5.52 -5.30
C LEU A 248 0.79 5.12 -3.85
N ALA A 249 1.24 3.89 -3.63
CA ALA A 249 1.81 3.44 -2.37
C ALA A 249 3.19 2.83 -2.59
N ILE A 250 4.15 3.17 -1.71
CA ILE A 250 5.49 2.60 -1.67
C ILE A 250 5.67 2.00 -0.28
N GLU A 251 5.81 0.68 -0.23
CA GLU A 251 6.10 -0.06 1.01
C GLU A 251 7.60 -0.02 1.29
N GLY A 252 8.01 0.75 2.30
CA GLY A 252 9.43 0.90 2.69
C GLY A 252 9.88 -0.08 3.78
N GLY A 253 9.07 -1.10 4.09
CA GLY A 253 9.32 -2.09 5.15
C GLY A 253 8.95 -1.61 6.55
N PHE A 254 9.40 -0.40 6.94
CA PHE A 254 9.08 0.21 8.24
C PHE A 254 8.40 1.58 8.12
N THR A 255 8.43 2.18 6.93
CA THR A 255 7.77 3.46 6.65
C THR A 255 7.21 3.40 5.25
N ASP A 256 5.90 3.67 5.15
CA ASP A 256 5.21 3.69 3.88
C ASP A 256 5.01 5.12 3.39
N VAL A 257 5.07 5.28 2.08
CA VAL A 257 4.75 6.54 1.41
C VAL A 257 3.49 6.34 0.58
N MET A 258 2.51 7.22 0.77
CA MET A 258 1.32 7.27 -0.07
C MET A 258 1.19 8.65 -0.70
N SER A 259 0.86 8.70 -1.99
CA SER A 259 0.70 9.93 -2.75
C SER A 259 -0.52 9.87 -3.65
N THR A 260 -1.26 10.99 -3.74
CA THR A 260 -2.36 11.22 -4.68
C THR A 260 -1.99 12.30 -5.72
N ASP A 261 -0.71 12.69 -5.79
CA ASP A 261 -0.22 13.68 -6.75
C ASP A 261 -0.21 13.11 -8.18
N ALA A 262 -0.93 13.76 -9.09
CA ALA A 262 -1.14 13.27 -10.45
C ALA A 262 0.15 13.16 -11.27
N ILE A 263 1.09 14.12 -11.12
CA ILE A 263 2.37 14.08 -11.84
C ILE A 263 3.21 12.92 -11.35
N THR A 264 3.30 12.74 -10.03
CA THR A 264 4.00 11.62 -9.41
C THR A 264 3.41 10.29 -9.87
N ILE A 265 2.09 10.13 -9.81
CA ILE A 265 1.40 8.90 -10.26
C ILE A 265 1.69 8.61 -11.73
N ASN A 266 1.59 9.62 -12.60
CA ASN A 266 1.86 9.45 -14.03
C ASN A 266 3.31 8.98 -14.31
N ARG A 267 4.29 9.46 -13.53
CA ARG A 267 5.68 8.95 -13.64
C ARG A 267 5.76 7.46 -13.30
N TYR A 268 5.08 7.01 -12.25
CA TYR A 268 5.05 5.59 -11.88
C TYR A 268 4.26 4.74 -12.86
N LYS A 269 3.21 5.27 -13.49
CA LYS A 269 2.51 4.58 -14.59
C LYS A 269 3.43 4.31 -15.78
N VAL A 270 4.20 5.32 -16.21
CA VAL A 270 5.20 5.15 -17.28
C VAL A 270 6.23 4.09 -16.91
N VAL A 271 6.73 4.10 -15.67
CA VAL A 271 7.65 3.06 -15.17
C VAL A 271 7.00 1.68 -15.21
N PHE A 272 5.74 1.57 -14.78
CA PHE A 272 5.01 0.31 -14.79
C PHE A 272 4.78 -0.24 -16.20
N GLU A 273 4.50 0.61 -17.17
CA GLU A 273 4.39 0.23 -18.59
C GLU A 273 5.73 -0.28 -19.14
N TRP A 274 6.85 0.37 -18.81
CA TRP A 274 8.18 -0.11 -19.19
C TRP A 274 8.51 -1.46 -18.58
N LEU A 275 8.13 -1.66 -17.31
CA LEU A 275 8.28 -2.94 -16.61
C LEU A 275 7.47 -4.06 -17.29
N CYS A 276 6.20 -3.81 -17.62
CA CYS A 276 5.36 -4.78 -18.33
C CYS A 276 5.92 -5.11 -19.71
N THR A 277 6.50 -4.12 -20.39
CA THR A 277 7.10 -4.30 -21.74
C THR A 277 8.38 -5.13 -21.68
N ALA A 278 9.19 -4.97 -20.64
CA ALA A 278 10.45 -5.69 -20.46
C ALA A 278 10.25 -7.11 -19.90
N ALA A 279 9.13 -7.35 -19.20
CA ALA A 279 8.82 -8.62 -18.58
C ALA A 279 8.28 -9.65 -19.59
N LEU A 280 8.27 -10.92 -19.16
CA LEU A 280 7.63 -12.00 -19.90
C LEU A 280 6.14 -11.72 -20.08
N SER A 281 5.57 -12.20 -21.19
CA SER A 281 4.12 -12.20 -21.40
C SER A 281 3.42 -13.03 -20.30
N ALA A 282 2.10 -12.88 -20.15
CA ALA A 282 1.35 -13.66 -19.15
C ALA A 282 1.47 -15.19 -19.37
N SER A 283 1.45 -15.64 -20.63
CA SER A 283 1.61 -17.06 -20.98
C SER A 283 3.03 -17.56 -20.74
N ASP A 284 4.04 -16.76 -21.08
CA ASP A 284 5.44 -17.13 -20.86
C ASP A 284 5.78 -17.10 -19.36
N THR A 285 5.18 -16.18 -18.61
CA THR A 285 5.26 -16.14 -17.15
C THR A 285 4.70 -17.41 -16.53
N LEU A 286 3.51 -17.87 -16.96
CA LEU A 286 2.94 -19.11 -16.46
C LEU A 286 3.85 -20.31 -16.74
N SER A 287 4.42 -20.37 -17.95
CA SER A 287 5.37 -21.42 -18.34
C SER A 287 6.63 -21.38 -17.47
N TRP A 288 7.18 -20.19 -17.26
CA TRP A 288 8.34 -19.95 -16.41
C TRP A 288 8.10 -20.37 -14.95
N LEU A 289 6.92 -20.07 -14.40
CA LEU A 289 6.54 -20.45 -13.03
C LEU A 289 6.46 -21.99 -12.87
N MET A 290 5.87 -22.68 -13.85
CA MET A 290 5.77 -24.14 -13.86
C MET A 290 7.16 -24.80 -13.90
N GLU A 291 8.05 -24.32 -14.78
CA GLU A 291 9.43 -24.82 -14.88
C GLU A 291 10.23 -24.57 -13.59
N SER A 292 10.13 -23.36 -13.03
CA SER A 292 10.85 -22.97 -11.81
C SER A 292 10.45 -23.79 -10.59
N SER A 293 9.17 -24.18 -10.50
CA SER A 293 8.67 -25.07 -9.43
C SER A 293 9.38 -26.43 -9.43
N GLY A 294 9.69 -26.98 -10.61
CA GLY A 294 10.44 -28.23 -10.76
C GLY A 294 11.91 -28.12 -10.34
N GLN A 295 12.56 -27.00 -10.64
CA GLN A 295 13.99 -26.78 -10.35
C GLN A 295 14.30 -26.62 -8.85
N LEU A 296 13.34 -26.12 -8.06
CA LEU A 296 13.49 -26.00 -6.60
C LEU A 296 13.68 -27.35 -5.89
N SER A 297 13.35 -28.47 -6.56
CA SER A 297 13.54 -29.84 -6.04
C SER A 297 15.00 -30.31 -6.01
N ALA A 298 15.91 -29.69 -6.77
CA ALA A 298 17.32 -30.06 -6.74
C ALA A 298 18.00 -29.40 -5.52
N ALA A 299 18.65 -30.20 -4.68
CA ALA A 299 19.36 -29.73 -3.48
C ALA A 299 20.53 -28.82 -3.88
N ALA A 300 20.56 -27.60 -3.35
CA ALA A 300 21.65 -26.65 -3.54
C ALA A 300 22.63 -26.74 -2.36
N THR A 301 23.93 -26.79 -2.66
CA THR A 301 25.01 -26.69 -1.67
C THR A 301 24.92 -25.35 -0.92
N PRO A 302 25.02 -25.32 0.42
CA PRO A 302 24.94 -24.08 1.18
C PRO A 302 26.12 -23.15 0.83
N PRO A 303 25.87 -21.82 0.71
CA PRO A 303 26.91 -20.85 0.40
C PRO A 303 27.89 -20.66 1.57
N THR A 304 29.13 -20.28 1.28
CA THR A 304 30.24 -20.09 2.26
C THR A 304 30.08 -18.82 3.14
N VAL A 305 28.89 -18.22 3.22
CA VAL A 305 28.70 -16.95 3.92
C VAL A 305 28.64 -17.18 5.43
N ALA A 306 29.54 -16.57 6.18
CA ALA A 306 29.55 -16.60 7.64
C ALA A 306 28.39 -15.75 8.20
N GLY A 307 27.34 -16.40 8.69
CA GLY A 307 26.25 -15.75 9.40
C GLY A 307 26.67 -15.39 10.83
N GLY A 308 27.24 -14.20 11.03
CA GLY A 308 27.45 -13.62 12.37
C GLY A 308 26.20 -12.84 12.81
N PRO A 309 25.86 -12.81 14.11
CA PRO A 309 24.77 -11.99 14.61
C PRO A 309 25.09 -10.50 14.37
N ALA A 310 24.24 -9.81 13.61
CA ALA A 310 24.32 -8.36 13.46
C ALA A 310 23.84 -7.70 14.76
N THR A 311 24.75 -7.17 15.56
CA THR A 311 24.40 -6.35 16.72
C THR A 311 23.93 -4.98 16.26
N ALA A 312 22.71 -4.58 16.65
CA ALA A 312 22.22 -3.24 16.40
C ALA A 312 23.18 -2.20 17.01
N PRO A 313 23.51 -1.11 16.30
CA PRO A 313 24.36 -0.07 16.86
C PRO A 313 23.68 0.56 18.08
N ALA A 314 24.32 0.46 19.25
CA ALA A 314 23.81 1.05 20.48
C ALA A 314 23.58 2.56 20.29
N GLN A 315 22.33 3.01 20.43
CA GLN A 315 22.01 4.43 20.45
C GLN A 315 22.76 5.08 21.62
N ARG A 316 23.82 5.84 21.32
CA ARG A 316 24.48 6.69 22.31
C ARG A 316 23.46 7.72 22.78
N ARG A 317 22.86 7.50 23.96
CA ARG A 317 22.15 8.55 24.69
C ARG A 317 23.13 9.71 24.87
N ARG A 318 22.94 10.80 24.11
CA ARG A 318 23.63 12.06 24.40
C ARG A 318 23.19 12.48 25.79
N ALA A 319 24.10 12.41 26.75
CA ALA A 319 23.90 13.02 28.05
C ALA A 319 23.58 14.50 27.81
N SER A 320 22.43 14.94 28.30
CA SER A 320 22.07 16.35 28.42
C SER A 320 23.05 17.01 29.40
N GLY A 321 24.23 17.40 28.91
CA GLY A 321 25.13 18.28 29.64
C GLY A 321 24.49 19.65 29.74
N ARG A 322 24.09 20.03 30.96
CA ARG A 322 23.75 21.41 31.29
C ARG A 322 24.99 22.27 31.03
N LEU A 323 24.90 23.18 30.06
CA LEU A 323 25.81 24.31 29.98
C LEU A 323 25.31 25.35 30.98
N THR A 324 25.86 25.29 32.19
CA THR A 324 25.94 26.45 33.08
C THR A 324 27.42 26.72 33.32
N GLU A 325 27.76 28.02 33.34
CA GLU A 325 29.06 28.65 33.63
C GLU A 325 30.01 28.84 32.44
N ARG A 326 30.00 30.05 31.86
CA ARG A 326 30.84 31.18 32.29
C ARG A 326 30.34 32.49 31.70
#